data_AF-A0A6I6CC93-F1
#
_entry.id   AF-A0A6I6CC93-F1
#
_cell.length_a   1.000
_cell.length_b   1.000
_cell.length_c   1.000
_cell.angle_alpha   90.00
_cell.angle_beta   90.00
_cell.angle_gamma   90.00
#
_symmetry.space_group_name_H-M   'P 1'
#
loop_
_entity.id
_entity.type
_entity.pdbx_description
1 polymer ?
#
loop_
_entity_poly.entity_id
_entity_poly.type
_entity_poly.pdbx_seq_one_letter_code
_entity_poly.pdbx_strand_id
1 'polypeptide(L)'
;MKKIKKEKEVLKNSDADVSASLAFEELLELSTTKLSDINLNTITLDDDENTNYIDINETIDVDENDLFKIIKRAQKQKSILNNQRWVNSEENEENEIIKKAEMSGKSKYDSDVLRELILKRQRDKRKDKGLNNFIDNVKKKKNNYDK
;
A
#
# COMPACT_ATOMS: atom_id res chain seq x y z
N MET A 1 -37.52 8.25 62.34
CA MET A 1 -37.54 8.04 60.88
C MET A 1 -36.53 8.96 60.21
N LYS A 2 -35.34 8.45 59.86
CA LYS A 2 -34.33 9.21 59.10
C LYS A 2 -34.54 8.94 57.61
N LYS A 3 -34.90 9.97 56.84
CA LYS A 3 -34.96 9.89 55.38
C LYS A 3 -33.53 9.91 54.85
N ILE A 4 -33.02 8.75 54.44
CA ILE A 4 -31.78 8.62 53.68
C ILE A 4 -32.08 9.18 52.28
N LYS A 5 -31.61 10.40 52.00
CA LYS A 5 -31.55 10.92 50.63
C LYS A 5 -30.46 10.12 49.91
N LYS A 6 -30.86 9.22 49.02
CA LYS A 6 -29.94 8.67 48.02
C LYS A 6 -29.70 9.76 46.98
N GLU A 7 -28.57 10.44 47.07
CA GLU A 7 -28.05 11.22 45.95
C GLU A 7 -27.73 10.24 44.83
N LYS A 8 -28.44 10.35 43.71
CA LYS A 8 -28.02 9.72 42.46
C LYS A 8 -26.83 10.54 41.96
N GLU A 9 -25.62 10.05 42.17
CA GLU A 9 -24.44 10.54 41.46
C GLU A 9 -24.68 10.34 39.97
N VAL A 10 -24.96 11.43 39.26
CA VAL A 10 -24.92 11.47 37.82
C VAL A 10 -23.43 11.47 37.46
N LEU A 11 -22.89 10.30 37.18
CA LEU A 11 -21.55 10.13 36.61
C LEU A 11 -21.48 11.00 35.34
N LYS A 12 -20.70 12.09 35.41
CA LYS A 12 -20.31 12.84 34.22
C LYS A 12 -19.36 11.94 33.45
N ASN A 13 -19.88 11.25 32.45
CA ASN A 13 -19.05 10.51 31.51
C ASN A 13 -18.03 11.49 30.92
N SER A 14 -16.75 11.18 31.05
CA SER A 14 -15.73 11.95 30.37
C SER A 14 -15.85 11.73 28.86
N ASP A 15 -15.40 12.67 28.03
CA ASP A 15 -15.41 12.49 26.57
C ASP A 15 -14.62 11.24 26.14
N ALA A 16 -13.64 10.84 26.96
CA ALA A 16 -12.90 9.58 26.79
C ALA A 16 -13.80 8.36 27.02
N ASP A 17 -14.70 8.39 28.02
CA ASP A 17 -15.64 7.29 28.29
C ASP A 17 -16.69 7.17 27.18
N VAL A 18 -17.16 8.30 26.64
CA VAL A 18 -18.10 8.33 25.50
C VAL A 18 -17.42 7.79 24.24
N SER A 19 -16.18 8.23 23.97
CA SER A 19 -15.41 7.73 22.83
C SER A 19 -15.05 6.25 22.97
N ALA A 20 -14.75 5.78 24.18
CA ALA A 20 -14.50 4.36 24.43
C ALA A 20 -15.77 3.54 24.21
N SER A 21 -16.91 4.01 24.72
CA SER A 21 -18.21 3.36 24.53
C SER A 21 -18.56 3.21 23.05
N LEU A 22 -18.38 4.27 22.24
CA LEU A 22 -18.64 4.25 20.81
C LEU A 22 -17.71 3.28 20.06
N ALA A 23 -16.41 3.28 20.40
CA ALA A 23 -15.45 2.37 19.78
C ALA A 23 -15.74 0.89 20.11
N PHE A 24 -16.19 0.61 21.33
CA PHE A 24 -16.59 -0.74 21.72
C PHE A 24 -17.87 -1.21 21.02
N GLU A 25 -18.82 -0.31 20.81
CA GLU A 25 -20.04 -0.59 20.04
C GLU A 25 -19.70 -0.93 18.58
N GLU A 26 -18.84 -0.15 17.94
CA GLU A 26 -18.40 -0.40 16.56
C GLU A 26 -17.61 -1.72 16.42
N LEU A 27 -16.75 -2.05 17.38
CA LEU A 27 -16.03 -3.33 17.42
C LEU A 27 -16.96 -4.52 17.62
N LEU A 28 -18.01 -4.36 18.43
CA LEU A 28 -19.02 -5.40 18.63
C LEU A 28 -19.83 -5.61 17.35
N GLU A 29 -20.21 -4.53 16.68
CA GLU A 29 -20.88 -4.55 15.38
C GLU A 29 -20.02 -5.31 14.36
N LEU A 30 -18.74 -4.94 14.21
CA LEU A 30 -17.75 -5.64 13.36
C LEU A 30 -17.52 -7.11 13.71
N SER A 31 -17.68 -7.49 14.98
CA SER A 31 -17.58 -8.88 15.42
C SER A 31 -18.80 -9.71 15.01
N THR A 32 -19.96 -9.06 14.92
CA THR A 32 -21.24 -9.71 14.58
C THR A 32 -21.60 -9.63 13.10
N THR A 33 -20.95 -8.75 12.33
CA THR A 33 -21.14 -8.68 10.88
C THR A 33 -20.62 -9.96 10.23
N LYS A 34 -21.49 -10.66 9.50
CA LYS A 34 -21.10 -11.83 8.74
C LYS A 34 -20.36 -11.36 7.48
N LEU A 35 -19.34 -12.10 7.05
CA LEU A 35 -18.61 -11.83 5.80
C LEU A 35 -19.53 -11.73 4.56
N SER A 36 -20.74 -12.29 4.61
CA SER A 36 -21.77 -12.18 3.57
C SER A 36 -22.41 -10.80 3.47
N ASP A 37 -22.42 -10.02 4.55
CA ASP A 37 -23.13 -8.75 4.66
C ASP A 37 -22.21 -7.56 4.32
N ILE A 38 -20.90 -7.82 4.26
CA ILE A 38 -19.91 -6.89 3.72
C ILE A 38 -20.11 -6.88 2.21
N ASN A 39 -20.80 -5.85 1.72
CA ASN A 39 -20.87 -5.55 0.31
C ASN A 39 -19.47 -5.04 -0.12
N LEU A 40 -18.55 -5.98 -0.33
CA LEU A 40 -17.38 -5.74 -1.15
C LEU A 40 -17.95 -5.31 -2.49
N ASN A 41 -17.86 -4.01 -2.79
CA ASN A 41 -17.81 -3.57 -4.17
C ASN A 41 -16.61 -4.29 -4.76
N THR A 42 -16.83 -5.53 -5.19
CA THR A 42 -15.98 -6.19 -6.17
C THR A 42 -15.91 -5.17 -7.27
N ILE A 43 -14.73 -4.61 -7.46
CA ILE A 43 -14.36 -4.02 -8.73
C ILE A 43 -14.48 -5.21 -9.68
N THR A 44 -15.69 -5.41 -10.20
CA THR A 44 -15.88 -6.06 -11.48
C THR A 44 -15.09 -5.13 -12.41
N LEU A 45 -13.83 -5.50 -12.64
CA LEU A 45 -13.27 -5.27 -13.95
C LEU A 45 -14.30 -5.96 -14.84
N ASP A 46 -15.19 -5.15 -15.43
CA ASP A 46 -15.97 -5.62 -16.55
C ASP A 46 -14.95 -6.32 -17.44
N ASP A 47 -15.13 -7.62 -17.63
CA ASP A 47 -14.47 -8.33 -18.71
C ASP A 47 -15.00 -7.67 -19.98
N ASP A 48 -14.40 -6.52 -20.33
CA ASP A 48 -14.47 -5.94 -21.65
C ASP A 48 -13.83 -6.99 -22.55
N GLU A 49 -14.67 -7.89 -23.08
CA GLU A 49 -14.38 -8.83 -24.16
C GLU A 49 -13.92 -8.11 -25.46
N ASN A 50 -13.46 -6.86 -25.38
CA ASN A 50 -13.30 -6.01 -26.55
C ASN A 50 -12.23 -4.91 -26.42
N THR A 51 -11.00 -5.24 -26.01
CA THR A 51 -9.80 -4.58 -26.59
C THR A 51 -8.58 -5.50 -26.64
N ASN A 52 -8.77 -6.74 -27.08
CA ASN A 52 -7.66 -7.55 -27.58
C ASN A 52 -7.58 -7.43 -29.11
N TYR A 53 -7.36 -6.21 -29.59
CA TYR A 53 -6.83 -6.00 -30.93
C TYR A 53 -5.41 -5.50 -30.79
N ILE A 54 -4.50 -6.45 -30.58
CA ILE A 54 -3.17 -6.27 -31.12
C ILE A 54 -3.40 -6.09 -32.63
N ASP A 55 -3.29 -4.86 -33.12
CA ASP A 55 -3.27 -4.59 -34.55
C ASP A 55 -1.91 -5.08 -35.07
N ILE A 56 -1.74 -6.41 -35.17
CA ILE A 56 -0.62 -7.04 -35.89
C ILE A 56 -0.95 -6.99 -37.39
N ASN A 57 -1.39 -5.85 -37.88
CA ASN A 57 -1.32 -5.56 -39.31
C ASN A 57 0.09 -5.09 -39.63
N GLU A 58 1.03 -6.01 -39.50
CA GLU A 58 2.29 -5.93 -40.23
C GLU A 58 2.41 -7.25 -41.00
N THR A 59 1.74 -7.29 -42.16
CA THR A 59 2.26 -8.00 -43.32
C THR A 59 3.65 -7.41 -43.62
N ILE A 60 4.65 -7.83 -42.85
CA ILE A 60 6.04 -7.54 -43.14
C ILE A 60 6.66 -8.87 -43.49
N ASP A 61 6.95 -8.99 -44.77
CA ASP A 61 7.67 -10.09 -45.39
C ASP A 61 8.86 -10.48 -44.51
N VAL A 62 8.79 -11.70 -43.98
CA VAL A 62 9.76 -12.20 -43.01
C VAL A 62 10.89 -12.83 -43.79
N ASP A 63 12.02 -12.15 -43.87
CA ASP A 63 13.27 -12.81 -44.24
C ASP A 63 13.77 -13.59 -42.99
N GLU A 64 13.26 -14.82 -42.82
CA GLU A 64 13.41 -15.70 -41.65
C GLU A 64 14.85 -16.15 -41.35
N ASN A 65 15.84 -15.72 -42.13
CA ASN A 65 17.17 -16.34 -42.14
C ASN A 65 18.25 -15.66 -41.29
N ASP A 66 17.93 -14.59 -40.55
CA ASP A 66 18.94 -13.89 -39.75
C ASP A 66 18.64 -13.93 -38.24
N LEU A 67 19.25 -14.89 -37.56
CA LEU A 67 19.18 -15.09 -36.11
C LEU A 67 19.47 -13.80 -35.33
N PHE A 68 20.33 -12.93 -35.86
CA PHE A 68 20.66 -11.65 -35.24
C PHE A 68 19.46 -10.69 -35.18
N LYS A 69 18.63 -10.68 -36.23
CA LYS A 69 17.40 -9.86 -36.27
C LYS A 69 16.36 -10.40 -35.30
N ILE A 70 16.23 -11.72 -35.19
CA ILE A 70 15.33 -12.38 -34.23
C ILE A 70 15.73 -12.03 -32.79
N ILE A 71 17.03 -12.14 -32.45
CA ILE A 71 17.54 -11.81 -31.11
C ILE A 71 17.31 -10.33 -30.78
N LYS A 72 17.61 -9.41 -31.71
CA LYS A 72 17.35 -7.98 -31.50
C LYS A 72 15.85 -7.68 -31.29
N ARG A 73 14.96 -8.36 -32.03
CA ARG A 73 13.51 -8.19 -31.89
C ARG A 73 13.02 -8.70 -30.53
N ALA A 74 13.52 -9.86 -30.07
CA ALA A 74 13.22 -10.41 -28.76
C ALA A 74 13.71 -9.50 -27.61
N GLN A 75 14.90 -8.91 -27.73
CA GLN A 75 15.42 -7.94 -26.77
C GLN A 75 14.53 -6.69 -26.70
N LYS A 76 14.09 -6.18 -27.86
CA LYS A 76 13.20 -5.01 -27.95
C LYS A 76 11.81 -5.29 -27.36
N GLN A 77 11.24 -6.46 -27.62
CA GLN A 77 9.97 -6.87 -27.00
C GLN A 77 10.11 -7.05 -25.48
N LYS A 78 11.23 -7.63 -25.00
CA LYS A 78 11.51 -7.74 -23.56
C LYS A 78 11.60 -6.37 -22.87
N SER A 79 12.20 -5.36 -23.50
CA SER A 79 12.24 -4.01 -22.93
C SER A 79 10.86 -3.35 -22.87
N ILE A 80 10.02 -3.57 -23.89
CA ILE A 80 8.64 -3.05 -23.91
C ILE A 80 7.80 -3.72 -22.80
N LEU A 81 7.89 -5.04 -22.68
CA LEU A 81 7.24 -5.83 -21.62
C LEU A 81 7.67 -5.39 -20.21
N ASN A 82 8.97 -5.15 -19.99
CA ASN A 82 9.48 -4.71 -18.70
C ASN A 82 9.01 -3.29 -18.32
N ASN A 83 8.79 -2.42 -19.31
CA ASN A 83 8.30 -1.06 -19.07
C ASN A 83 6.77 -1.01 -18.86
N GLN A 84 6.03 -2.01 -19.35
CA GLN A 84 4.57 -2.10 -19.20
C GLN A 84 4.12 -2.87 -17.96
N ARG A 85 5.00 -3.65 -17.31
CA ARG A 85 4.70 -4.22 -16.00
C ARG A 85 4.61 -3.08 -14.99
N TRP A 86 3.48 -2.99 -14.29
CA TRP A 86 3.34 -2.12 -13.13
C TRP A 86 4.36 -2.55 -12.08
N VAL A 87 5.48 -1.83 -12.02
CA VAL A 87 6.52 -2.08 -11.03
C VAL A 87 6.04 -1.48 -9.72
N ASN A 88 5.95 -2.30 -8.67
CA ASN A 88 5.72 -1.79 -7.32
C ASN A 88 6.80 -0.74 -7.01
N SER A 89 6.38 0.48 -6.69
CA SER A 89 7.27 1.63 -6.44
C SER A 89 8.37 1.31 -5.41
N GLU A 90 8.04 0.45 -4.43
CA GLU A 90 8.97 0.00 -3.39
C GLU A 90 10.09 -0.91 -3.91
N GLU A 91 9.81 -1.76 -4.88
CA GLU A 91 10.80 -2.66 -5.48
C GLU A 91 11.80 -1.88 -6.34
N ASN A 92 11.38 -0.74 -6.89
CA ASN A 92 12.27 0.17 -7.63
C ASN A 92 13.35 0.78 -6.74
N GLU A 93 13.00 1.29 -5.56
CA GLU A 93 13.98 1.95 -4.69
C GLU A 93 15.02 0.97 -4.12
N GLU A 94 14.67 -0.29 -3.81
CA GLU A 94 15.68 -1.28 -3.38
C GLU A 94 16.63 -1.64 -4.54
N ASN A 95 16.08 -1.80 -5.73
CA ASN A 95 16.86 -2.10 -6.93
C ASN A 95 17.76 -0.92 -7.34
N GLU A 96 17.37 0.33 -7.06
CA GLU A 96 18.23 1.49 -7.25
C GLU A 96 19.44 1.51 -6.32
N ILE A 97 19.27 1.14 -5.04
CA ILE A 97 20.38 1.00 -4.09
C ILE A 97 21.38 -0.03 -4.59
N ILE A 98 20.87 -1.18 -5.07
CA ILE A 98 21.70 -2.26 -5.62
C ILE A 98 22.41 -1.81 -6.90
N LYS A 99 21.70 -1.15 -7.83
CA LYS A 99 22.31 -0.62 -9.06
C LYS A 99 23.40 0.41 -8.76
N LYS A 100 23.19 1.31 -7.79
CA LYS A 100 24.21 2.29 -7.37
C LYS A 100 25.44 1.59 -6.79
N ALA A 101 25.23 0.54 -5.98
CA ALA A 101 26.30 -0.28 -5.45
C ALA A 101 27.09 -0.97 -6.57
N GLU A 102 26.41 -1.61 -7.52
CA GLU A 102 27.04 -2.27 -8.66
C GLU A 102 27.83 -1.30 -9.54
N MET A 103 27.30 -0.10 -9.80
CA MET A 103 28.03 0.96 -10.52
C MET A 103 29.28 1.42 -9.79
N SER A 104 29.29 1.39 -8.44
CA SER A 104 30.47 1.67 -7.62
C SER A 104 31.41 0.47 -7.46
N GLY A 105 31.12 -0.67 -8.10
CA GLY A 105 31.89 -1.91 -7.99
C GLY A 105 31.65 -2.70 -6.69
N LYS A 106 30.66 -2.30 -5.89
CA LYS A 106 30.27 -3.00 -4.66
C LYS A 106 29.31 -4.13 -4.98
N SER A 107 29.46 -5.25 -4.26
CA SER A 107 28.53 -6.36 -4.37
C SER A 107 27.20 -6.02 -3.71
N LYS A 108 26.11 -6.60 -4.21
CA LYS A 108 24.79 -6.56 -3.55
C LYS A 108 24.84 -7.04 -2.09
N TYR A 109 25.80 -7.89 -1.75
CA TYR A 109 25.96 -8.46 -0.40
C TYR A 109 27.01 -7.74 0.45
N ASP A 110 27.55 -6.62 -0.03
CA ASP A 110 28.45 -5.77 0.75
C ASP A 110 27.70 -5.24 2.01
N SER A 111 28.40 -5.17 3.13
CA SER A 111 27.85 -4.71 4.41
C SER A 111 27.24 -3.32 4.32
N ASP A 112 27.84 -2.42 3.53
CA ASP A 112 27.31 -1.06 3.37
C ASP A 112 25.95 -1.06 2.65
N VAL A 113 25.84 -1.88 1.62
CA VAL A 113 24.64 -2.01 0.77
C VAL A 113 23.51 -2.67 1.55
N LEU A 114 23.83 -3.73 2.30
CA LEU A 114 22.87 -4.39 3.18
C LEU A 114 22.39 -3.46 4.29
N ARG A 115 23.28 -2.65 4.86
CA ARG A 115 22.91 -1.64 5.87
C ARG A 115 21.92 -0.63 5.28
N GLU A 116 22.16 -0.14 4.08
CA GLU A 116 21.26 0.81 3.41
C GLU A 116 19.88 0.18 3.12
N LEU A 117 19.85 -1.05 2.62
CA LEU A 117 18.62 -1.81 2.40
C LEU A 117 17.82 -2.03 3.70
N ILE A 118 18.49 -2.39 4.80
CA ILE A 118 17.84 -2.58 6.10
C ILE A 118 17.24 -1.26 6.60
N LEU A 119 17.99 -0.16 6.51
CA LEU A 119 17.52 1.16 6.93
C LEU A 119 16.30 1.61 6.13
N LYS A 120 16.29 1.32 4.82
CA LYS A 120 15.15 1.58 3.96
C LYS A 120 13.92 0.78 4.41
N ARG A 121 14.05 -0.55 4.56
CA ARG A 121 12.95 -1.41 5.05
C ARG A 121 12.42 -0.98 6.42
N GLN A 122 13.28 -0.50 7.31
CA GLN A 122 12.86 0.05 8.60
C GLN A 122 12.11 1.38 8.47
N ARG A 123 12.43 2.20 7.46
CA ARG A 123 11.69 3.43 7.16
C ARG A 123 10.31 3.10 6.60
N ASP A 124 10.22 2.15 5.68
CA ASP A 124 8.95 1.78 5.05
C ASP A 124 8.00 1.14 6.06
N LYS A 125 8.50 0.23 6.91
CA LYS A 125 7.74 -0.30 8.06
C LYS A 125 7.21 0.79 9.00
N ARG A 126 7.90 1.92 9.13
CA ARG A 126 7.46 3.06 9.96
C ARG A 126 6.45 3.95 9.25
N LYS A 127 6.50 4.05 7.91
CA LYS A 127 5.48 4.73 7.12
C LYS A 127 4.16 3.98 7.18
N ASP A 128 4.20 2.66 7.04
CA ASP A 128 2.99 1.82 7.04
C ASP A 128 2.38 1.66 8.43
N LYS A 129 3.21 1.56 9.48
CA LYS A 129 2.75 1.53 10.86
C LYS A 129 2.46 2.94 11.38
N GLY A 130 1.40 3.55 10.86
CA GLY A 130 0.43 4.48 11.48
C GLY A 130 0.81 5.54 12.52
N LEU A 131 2.03 5.63 13.05
CA LEU A 131 2.40 6.52 14.15
C LEU A 131 2.44 7.98 13.67
N ASN A 132 2.91 8.23 12.46
CA ASN A 132 2.88 9.57 11.87
C ASN A 132 1.43 10.02 11.60
N ASN A 133 0.59 9.14 11.05
CA ASN A 133 -0.84 9.43 10.87
C ASN A 133 -1.57 9.65 12.22
N PHE A 134 -1.20 8.90 13.26
CA PHE A 134 -1.72 9.09 14.61
C PHE A 134 -1.28 10.45 15.19
N ILE A 135 0.01 10.80 15.11
CA ILE A 135 0.54 12.07 15.61
C ILE A 135 -0.06 13.26 14.84
N ASP A 136 -0.21 13.15 13.53
CA ASP A 136 -0.79 14.21 12.70
C ASP A 136 -2.29 14.38 12.97
N ASN A 137 -3.02 13.30 13.22
CA ASN A 137 -4.42 13.35 13.64
C ASN A 137 -4.58 13.98 15.04
N VAL A 138 -3.68 13.67 15.98
CA VAL A 138 -3.68 14.28 17.32
C VAL A 138 -3.36 15.78 17.25
N LYS A 139 -2.39 16.18 16.43
CA LYS A 139 -2.06 17.61 16.22
C LYS A 139 -3.18 18.39 15.54
N LYS A 140 -3.84 17.82 14.53
CA LYS A 140 -5.00 18.46 13.87
C LYS A 140 -6.17 18.65 14.83
N LYS A 141 -6.45 17.67 15.69
CA LYS A 141 -7.53 17.77 16.69
C LYS A 141 -7.21 18.81 17.78
N LYS A 142 -5.94 18.97 18.18
CA LYS A 142 -5.53 19.99 19.16
C LYS A 142 -5.80 21.43 18.67
N ASN A 143 -5.46 21.73 17.42
CA ASN A 143 -5.64 23.08 16.87
C ASN A 143 -7.11 23.50 16.64
N ASN A 144 -8.03 22.53 16.59
CA ASN A 144 -9.47 22.79 16.51
C ASN A 144 -10.14 22.93 17.88
N TYR A 145 -9.43 22.62 18.97
CA TYR A 145 -9.93 22.74 20.34
C TYR A 145 -9.54 24.08 20.99
N ASP A 146 -8.44 24.68 20.54
CA ASP A 146 -7.96 26.00 20.98
C ASP A 146 -8.57 27.18 20.18
N LYS A 147 -9.59 26.94 19.36
CA LYS A 147 -10.40 27.96 18.64
C LYS A 147 -11.82 27.99 19.20
#